data_AF-R7UAC0-F1
#
_entry.id   AF-R7UAC0-F1
#
_cell.length_a   1.000
_cell.length_b   1.000
_cell.length_c   1.000
_cell.angle_alpha   90.00
_cell.angle_beta   90.00
_cell.angle_gamma   90.00
#
_symmetry.space_group_name_H-M   'P 1'
#
loop_
_entity.id
_entity.type
_entity.pdbx_description
1 polymer ?
#
loop_
_entity_poly.entity_id
_entity_poly.type
_entity_poly.pdbx_seq_one_letter_code
_entity_poly.pdbx_strand_id
1 'polypeptide(L)' 'MSHIRCCASEFKLAIITPAYKGGDQSQFHYRPISVLPVFSKAFERTLFGRLYDFLQERDVLPEI' A
#
# COMPACT_ATOMS: atom_id res chain seq x y z
N MET A 1 19.62 -26.80 11.02
CA MET A 1 19.31 -26.36 9.64
C MET A 1 18.14 -25.38 9.72
N SER A 2 18.43 -24.09 9.70
CA SER A 2 17.42 -23.02 9.75
C SER A 2 16.64 -23.01 8.45
N HIS A 3 15.39 -23.46 8.49
CA HIS A 3 14.47 -23.30 7.38
C HIS A 3 14.32 -21.81 7.05
N ILE A 4 14.67 -21.42 5.82
CA ILE A 4 14.31 -20.11 5.27
C ILE A 4 12.78 -20.09 5.19
N ARG A 5 12.16 -19.39 6.14
CA ARG A 5 10.72 -19.13 6.12
C ARG A 5 10.48 -18.01 5.12
N CYS A 6 9.57 -18.21 4.18
CA CYS A 6 9.18 -17.16 3.25
C CYS A 6 8.44 -16.05 4.03
N CYS A 7 9.02 -14.85 4.10
CA CYS A 7 8.51 -13.68 4.85
C CYS A 7 7.22 -13.05 4.26
N ALA A 8 6.61 -13.66 3.23
CA ALA A 8 5.45 -13.10 2.54
C ALA A 8 4.22 -12.89 3.45
N SER A 9 4.09 -13.65 4.53
CA SER A 9 3.01 -13.47 5.51
C SER A 9 3.17 -12.21 6.36
N GLU A 10 4.42 -11.81 6.64
CA GLU A 10 4.74 -10.69 7.53
C GLU A 10 4.49 -9.34 6.84
N PHE A 11 4.62 -9.30 5.51
CA PHE A 11 4.35 -8.10 4.71
C PHE A 11 2.87 -7.72 4.65
N LYS A 12 1.97 -8.62 5.05
CA LYS A 12 0.51 -8.37 5.10
C LYS A 12 0.04 -7.79 6.43
N LEU A 13 0.90 -7.74 7.45
CA LEU A 13 0.56 -7.16 8.74
C LEU A 13 0.68 -5.63 8.67
N ALA A 14 -0.34 -4.90 9.08
CA ALA A 14 -0.35 -3.44 9.09
C ALA A 14 -0.96 -2.89 10.37
N ILE A 15 -0.50 -1.71 10.80
CA ILE A 15 -1.05 -0.99 11.94
C ILE A 15 -2.17 -0.07 11.45
N ILE A 16 -3.39 -0.25 11.96
CA ILE A 16 -4.50 0.64 11.62
C ILE A 16 -4.37 1.93 12.45
N THR A 17 -4.14 3.04 11.77
CA THR A 17 -4.02 4.37 12.37
C THR A 17 -5.18 5.25 11.89
N PRO A 18 -6.00 5.80 12.80
CA PRO A 18 -7.03 6.75 12.41
C PRO A 18 -6.38 8.09 12.01
N ALA A 19 -6.59 8.52 10.77
CA ALA A 19 -6.13 9.80 10.26
C ALA A 19 -7.30 10.77 10.12
N TYR A 20 -7.16 11.95 10.72
CA TYR A 20 -8.16 13.00 10.63
C TYR A 20 -8.17 13.64 9.23
N LYS A 21 -9.34 13.76 8.61
CA LYS A 21 -9.49 14.33 7.26
C LYS A 21 -9.98 15.81 7.23
N GLY A 22 -10.11 16.47 8.38
CA GLY A 22 -10.60 17.85 8.44
C GLY A 22 -12.12 17.93 8.29
N GLY A 23 -12.71 19.00 8.84
CA GLY A 23 -14.15 19.27 8.85
C GLY A 23 -14.64 19.73 10.23
N ASP A 24 -15.94 20.01 10.34
CA ASP A 24 -16.54 20.47 11.58
C ASP A 24 -16.49 19.38 12.66
N GLN A 25 -16.19 19.77 13.92
CA GLN A 25 -15.81 18.85 15.01
C GLN A 25 -16.96 17.92 15.46
N SER A 26 -18.16 18.11 14.91
CA SER A 26 -19.38 17.35 15.25
C SER A 26 -19.49 15.99 14.54
N GLN A 27 -18.64 15.70 13.56
CA GLN A 27 -18.71 14.46 12.77
C GLN A 27 -17.40 13.65 12.81
N PHE A 28 -17.53 12.32 12.86
CA PHE A 28 -16.42 11.35 12.87
C PHE A 28 -15.64 11.35 11.54
N HIS A 29 -14.84 12.39 11.27
CA HIS A 29 -14.02 12.51 10.06
C HIS A 29 -12.63 11.84 10.18
N TYR A 30 -12.57 10.70 10.86
CA TYR A 30 -11.36 9.88 10.92
C TYR A 30 -11.44 8.75 9.89
N ARG A 31 -10.38 8.56 9.13
CA ARG A 31 -10.23 7.44 8.21
C ARG A 31 -9.26 6.43 8.80
N PRO A 32 -9.63 5.14 8.89
CA PRO A 32 -8.66 4.11 9.22
C PRO A 32 -7.68 3.97 8.05
N ILE A 33 -6.40 4.22 8.30
CA ILE A 33 -5.31 4.01 7.33
C ILE A 33 -4.46 2.85 7.81
N SER A 34 -4.17 1.91 6.92
CA SER A 34 -3.22 0.84 7.17
C SER A 34 -1.80 1.35 6.96
N VAL A 35 -1.00 1.40 8.02
CA VAL A 35 0.43 1.69 7.95
C VAL A 35 1.16 0.36 7.73
N LEU A 36 1.62 0.13 6.50
CA LEU A 36 2.35 -1.07 6.11
C LEU A 36 3.82 -1.03 6.58
N PRO A 37 4.47 -2.18 6.77
CA PRO A 37 5.90 -2.27 7.04
C PRO A 37 6.69 -1.63 5.90
N VAL A 38 7.82 -0.98 6.24
CA VAL A 38 8.65 -0.26 5.26
C VAL A 38 9.07 -1.14 4.09
N PHE A 39 9.41 -2.41 4.36
CA PHE A 39 9.77 -3.38 3.33
C PHE A 39 8.62 -3.67 2.35
N SER A 40 7.39 -3.84 2.86
CA SER A 40 6.20 -4.05 2.02
C SER A 40 5.96 -2.83 1.12
N LYS A 41 6.04 -1.63 1.68
CA LYS A 41 5.85 -0.37 0.92
C LYS A 41 6.93 -0.17 -0.16
N ALA A 42 8.19 -0.51 0.13
CA ALA A 42 9.29 -0.41 -0.84
C ALA A 42 9.14 -1.43 -1.99
N PHE A 43 8.73 -2.65 -1.65
CA PHE A 43 8.47 -3.70 -2.63
C PHE A 43 7.30 -3.33 -3.54
N GLU A 44 6.17 -2.89 -2.97
CA GLU A 44 5.00 -2.42 -3.71
C GLU A 44 5.35 -1.28 -4.66
N ARG A 45 6.15 -0.30 -4.23
CA ARG A 45 6.58 0.81 -5.08
C ARG A 45 7.41 0.33 -6.28
N THR A 46 8.31 -0.61 -6.06
CA THR A 46 9.14 -1.18 -7.14
C THR A 46 8.28 -1.95 -8.13
N LEU A 47 7.33 -2.74 -7.62
CA LEU A 47 6.43 -3.55 -8.45
C LEU A 47 5.45 -2.67 -9.23
N PHE A 48 4.95 -1.60 -8.60
CA PHE A 48 4.12 -0.60 -9.24
C PHE A 48 4.83 0.04 -10.42
N GLY A 49 6.09 0.48 -10.28
CA GLY A 49 6.84 1.08 -11.39
C GLY A 49 6.89 0.16 -12.61
N ARG A 50 7.32 -1.08 -12.42
CA ARG A 50 7.43 -2.06 -13.51
C ARG A 50 6.09 -2.40 -14.15
N LEU A 51 5.04 -2.53 -13.33
CA LEU A 51 3.71 -2.85 -13.82
C LEU A 51 3.08 -1.66 -14.55
N TYR A 52 3.26 -0.46 -14.02
CA TYR A 52 2.74 0.77 -14.60
C TYR A 52 3.37 1.03 -15.96
N ASP A 53 4.70 0.92 -16.07
CA ASP A 53 5.42 1.06 -17.34
C ASP A 53 4.90 0.06 -18.38
N PHE A 54 4.72 -1.21 -17.97
CA PHE A 54 4.14 -2.23 -18.85
C PHE A 54 2.71 -1.90 -19.30
N LEU A 55 1.85 -1.45 -18.39
CA LEU A 55 0.47 -1.11 -18.70
C LEU A 55 0.38 0.10 -19.63
N GLN A 56 1.29 1.06 -19.48
CA GLN A 56 1.38 2.25 -20.31
C GLN A 56 1.93 1.92 -21.72
N GLU A 57 2.98 1.10 -21.82
CA GLU A 57 3.53 0.64 -23.11
C GLU A 57 2.52 -0.17 -23.95
N ARG A 58 1.56 -0.81 -23.28
CA ARG A 58 0.53 -1.64 -23.90
C ARG A 58 -0.80 -0.93 -24.10
N ASP A 59 -0.88 0.36 -23.77
CA ASP A 59 -2.08 1.20 -23.88
C ASP A 59 -3.31 0.55 -23.22
N VAL A 60 -3.08 -0.16 -22.11
CA VAL A 60 -4.12 -0.89 -21.38
C VAL A 60 -4.93 0.07 -20.49
N LEU A 61 -4.30 1.18 -20.07
CA LEU A 61 -4.93 2.19 -19.24
C LEU A 61 -5.58 3.24 -20.14
N PRO A 62 -6.84 3.62 -19.89
CA PRO A 62 -7.46 4.74 -20.58
C PRO A 62 -6.70 6.03 -20.25
N GLU A 63 -6.63 6.96 -21.22
CA GLU A 63 -6.15 8.33 -20.95
C GLU A 63 -7.02 8.97 -19.86
N ILE A 64 -6.38 9.46 -18.79
CA ILE A 64 -7.02 10.09 -17.62
C ILE A 64 -7.00 11.60 -17.76
#